data_AF-A0A1I8FUP5-F1
#
_entry.id   AF-A0A1I8FUP5-F1
#
_cell.length_a   1.000
_cell.length_b   1.000
_cell.length_c   1.000
_cell.angle_alpha   90.00
_cell.angle_beta   90.00
_cell.angle_gamma   90.00
#
_symmetry.space_group_name_H-M   'P 1'
#
loop_
_entity.id
_entity.type
_entity.pdbx_description
1 polymer ?
#
loop_
_entity_poly.entity_id
_entity_poly.type
_entity_poly.pdbx_seq_one_letter_code
_entity_poly.pdbx_strand_id
1 'polypeptide(L)'
;MCPLPLQFIPVPVLDGLFICMAITALIGNQLFERTLLLFTEQAAYPPSHFLRRVPQRKVHIFTCLQLLQVLVLCALGFNSIAYAKLGFPVILLLQMPVRHLLIPKVINENYLDALDKPM
;
A
#
# COMPACT_ATOMS: atom_id res chain seq x y z
N MET A 1 -35.47 -2.79 10.94
CA MET A 1 -36.04 -1.73 10.08
C MET A 1 -35.18 -0.49 10.27
N CYS A 2 -34.53 0.03 9.23
CA CYS A 2 -33.69 1.22 9.34
C CYS A 2 -34.55 2.46 9.66
N PRO A 3 -34.12 3.36 10.56
CA PRO A 3 -34.90 4.53 10.94
C PRO A 3 -35.19 5.45 9.74
N LEU A 4 -36.40 6.04 9.70
CA LEU A 4 -36.92 6.86 8.59
C LEU A 4 -35.95 7.85 7.93
N PRO A 5 -35.10 8.62 8.64
CA PRO A 5 -34.20 9.57 7.99
C PRO A 5 -33.16 8.93 7.06
N LEU A 6 -32.77 7.66 7.29
CA LEU A 6 -31.78 6.96 6.46
C LEU A 6 -32.37 6.47 5.14
N GLN A 7 -33.70 6.33 5.03
CA GLN A 7 -34.35 5.86 3.80
C GLN A 7 -34.41 6.94 2.71
N PHE A 8 -34.29 8.22 3.09
CA PHE A 8 -34.29 9.34 2.15
C PHE A 8 -32.92 9.60 1.51
N ILE A 9 -31.86 8.91 1.96
CA ILE A 9 -30.52 9.10 1.42
C ILE A 9 -30.39 8.27 0.13
N PRO A 10 -30.20 8.90 -1.03
CA PRO A 10 -30.05 8.16 -2.27
C PRO A 10 -28.74 7.38 -2.26
N VAL A 11 -28.79 6.09 -2.65
CA VAL A 11 -27.63 5.19 -2.73
C VAL A 11 -26.42 5.80 -3.48
N PRO A 12 -26.60 6.55 -4.59
CA PRO A 12 -25.48 7.22 -5.27
C PRO A 12 -24.63 8.16 -4.39
N VAL A 13 -25.22 8.75 -3.35
CA VAL A 13 -24.49 9.62 -2.41
C VAL A 13 -23.56 8.79 -1.52
N LEU A 14 -23.98 7.59 -1.13
CA LEU A 14 -23.12 6.67 -0.37
C LEU A 14 -21.97 6.17 -1.24
N ASP A 15 -22.22 5.86 -2.51
CA ASP A 15 -21.15 5.45 -3.45
C ASP A 15 -20.09 6.56 -3.60
N GLY A 16 -20.54 7.82 -3.72
CA GLY A 16 -19.65 8.98 -3.72
C GLY A 16 -18.84 9.11 -2.42
N LEU A 17 -19.48 8.89 -1.27
CA LEU A 17 -18.80 8.88 0.03
C LEU A 17 -17.76 7.76 0.12
N PHE A 18 -18.06 6.55 -0.36
CA PHE A 18 -17.11 5.43 -0.39
C PHE A 18 -15.88 5.75 -1.22
N ILE A 19 -16.04 6.40 -2.38
CA ILE A 19 -14.91 6.84 -3.20
C ILE A 19 -14.08 7.89 -2.46
N CYS A 20 -14.71 8.88 -1.82
CA CYS A 20 -13.98 9.87 -1.02
C CYS A 20 -13.19 9.21 0.11
N MET A 21 -13.79 8.27 0.86
CA MET A 21 -13.11 7.52 1.92
C MET A 21 -11.92 6.72 1.37
N ALA A 22 -12.07 6.07 0.22
CA ALA A 22 -10.99 5.32 -0.42
C ALA A 22 -9.81 6.23 -0.81
N ILE A 23 -10.09 7.40 -1.39
CA ILE A 23 -9.06 8.38 -1.76
C ILE A 23 -8.37 8.95 -0.52
N THR A 24 -9.13 9.37 0.49
CA THR A 24 -8.56 9.92 1.72
C THR A 24 -7.70 8.89 2.46
N ALA A 25 -8.06 7.60 2.42
CA ALA A 25 -7.26 6.52 3.01
C ALA A 25 -5.91 6.29 2.28
N LEU A 26 -5.78 6.70 1.02
CA LEU A 26 -4.52 6.61 0.26
C LEU A 26 -3.57 7.77 0.56
N ILE A 27 -4.11 8.95 0.91
CA ILE A 27 -3.33 10.14 1.25
C ILE A 27 -2.64 9.94 2.59
N GLY A 28 -1.33 10.19 2.66
CA GLY A 28 -0.51 9.95 3.85
C GLY A 28 -0.03 8.51 4.02
N ASN A 29 -0.36 7.63 3.06
CA ASN A 29 0.22 6.29 3.01
C ASN A 29 1.60 6.33 2.32
N GLN A 30 2.65 6.08 3.09
CA GLN A 30 4.04 6.05 2.61
C GLN A 30 4.26 5.09 1.41
N LEU A 31 3.54 3.96 1.38
CA LEU A 31 3.58 3.02 0.24
C LEU A 31 3.06 3.66 -1.04
N PHE A 32 1.94 4.37 -0.93
CA PHE A 32 1.28 5.01 -2.04
C PHE A 32 2.11 6.19 -2.56
N GLU A 33 2.66 7.01 -1.66
CA GLU A 33 3.57 8.10 -2.00
C GLU A 33 4.81 7.58 -2.75
N ARG A 34 5.43 6.48 -2.29
CA ARG A 34 6.55 5.84 -2.99
C ARG A 34 6.19 5.27 -4.35
N THR A 35 4.98 4.75 -4.48
CA THR A 35 4.48 4.25 -5.76
C THR A 35 4.24 5.41 -6.71
N LEU A 36 3.75 6.56 -6.23
CA LEU A 36 3.56 7.76 -7.05
C LEU A 36 4.90 8.37 -7.51
N LEU A 37 5.92 8.35 -6.64
CA LEU A 37 7.29 8.73 -7.02
C LEU A 37 7.85 7.83 -8.12
N LEU A 38 7.45 6.55 -8.18
CA LEU A 38 7.84 5.62 -9.24
C LEU A 38 7.38 6.05 -10.63
N PHE A 39 6.23 6.73 -10.71
CA PHE A 39 5.67 7.27 -11.95
C PHE A 39 6.10 8.71 -12.23
N THR A 40 6.69 9.40 -11.26
CA THR A 40 7.13 10.79 -11.40
C THR A 40 8.54 10.85 -11.99
N GLU A 41 8.70 11.65 -13.04
CA GLU A 41 9.97 11.92 -13.73
C GLU A 41 11.02 12.52 -12.77
N GLN A 42 12.29 12.16 -13.00
CA GLN A 42 13.41 12.53 -12.11
C GLN A 42 13.61 14.05 -11.97
N ALA A 43 13.22 14.82 -12.98
CA ALA A 43 13.32 16.28 -12.99
C ALA A 43 12.34 16.97 -12.03
N ALA A 44 11.27 16.30 -11.61
CA ALA A 44 10.21 16.87 -10.77
C ALA A 44 10.41 16.57 -9.27
N TYR A 45 11.51 15.91 -8.88
CA TYR A 45 11.74 15.58 -7.47
C TYR A 45 12.04 16.85 -6.65
N PRO A 46 11.39 17.04 -5.50
CA PRO A 46 11.67 18.16 -4.63
C PRO A 46 13.13 18.11 -4.10
N PRO A 47 13.82 19.26 -3.99
CA PRO A 47 15.25 19.34 -3.70
C PRO A 47 15.66 18.84 -2.30
N SER A 48 14.70 18.65 -1.39
CA SER A 48 14.90 18.19 -0.01
C SER A 48 14.82 16.65 0.16
N HIS A 49 14.66 15.88 -0.91
CA HIS A 49 14.30 14.48 -0.77
C HIS A 49 15.45 13.56 -0.29
N PHE A 50 15.21 12.79 0.78
CA PHE A 50 16.03 11.65 1.22
C PHE A 50 16.41 10.65 0.10
N LEU A 51 15.68 10.64 -1.02
CA LEU A 51 15.94 9.80 -2.18
C LEU A 51 17.28 10.07 -2.87
N ARG A 52 17.94 11.20 -2.62
CA ARG A 52 19.27 11.46 -3.21
C ARG A 52 20.39 10.62 -2.59
N ARG A 53 20.18 10.05 -1.41
CA ARG A 53 21.15 9.14 -0.73
C ARG A 53 20.99 7.68 -1.09
N VAL A 54 19.85 7.27 -1.64
CA VAL A 54 19.55 5.86 -1.92
C VAL A 54 19.50 5.64 -3.43
N PRO A 55 20.22 4.65 -3.99
CA PRO A 55 20.14 4.38 -5.43
C PRO A 55 18.69 4.01 -5.81
N GLN A 56 18.10 4.73 -6.78
CA GLN A 56 16.68 4.56 -7.16
C GLN A 56 16.30 3.12 -7.52
N ARG A 57 17.23 2.35 -8.09
CA ARG A 57 17.02 0.93 -8.39
C ARG A 57 16.62 0.12 -7.15
N LYS A 58 17.19 0.42 -5.98
CA LYS A 58 16.85 -0.27 -4.72
C LYS A 58 15.47 0.13 -4.22
N VAL A 59 15.08 1.40 -4.41
CA VAL A 59 13.73 1.89 -4.09
C VAL A 59 12.69 1.21 -4.99
N HIS A 60 12.92 1.12 -6.30
CA HIS A 60 12.02 0.43 -7.22
C HIS A 60 11.86 -1.06 -6.87
N ILE A 61 12.95 -1.76 -6.56
CA ILE A 61 12.89 -3.18 -6.15
C ILE A 61 12.05 -3.34 -4.87
N PHE A 62 12.25 -2.47 -3.88
CA PHE A 62 11.49 -2.48 -2.64
C PHE A 62 10.00 -2.23 -2.87
N THR A 63 9.65 -1.16 -3.58
CA THR A 63 8.26 -0.81 -3.89
C THR A 63 7.59 -1.89 -4.73
N CYS A 64 8.30 -2.49 -5.70
CA CYS A 64 7.76 -3.59 -6.52
C CYS A 64 7.47 -4.84 -5.68
N LEU A 65 8.37 -5.18 -4.75
CA LEU A 65 8.16 -6.29 -3.82
C LEU A 65 6.97 -6.03 -2.88
N GLN A 66 6.80 -4.80 -2.38
CA GLN A 66 5.64 -4.43 -1.58
C GLN A 66 4.33 -4.46 -2.38
N LEU A 67 4.33 -3.97 -3.62
CA LEU A 67 3.17 -4.06 -4.51
C LEU A 67 2.81 -5.51 -4.83
N LEU A 68 3.80 -6.39 -5.02
CA LEU A 68 3.57 -7.81 -5.22
C LEU A 68 2.90 -8.46 -4.00
N GLN A 69 3.30 -8.11 -2.79
CA GLN A 69 2.66 -8.58 -1.55
C GLN A 69 1.19 -8.13 -1.46
N VAL A 70 0.92 -6.86 -1.78
CA VAL A 70 -0.45 -6.33 -1.83
C VAL A 70 -1.28 -7.05 -2.90
N LEU A 71 -0.70 -7.30 -4.09
CA LEU A 71 -1.37 -7.98 -5.19
C LEU A 71 -1.74 -9.43 -4.81
N VAL A 72 -0.84 -10.15 -4.14
CA VAL A 72 -1.12 -11.50 -3.62
C VAL A 72 -2.29 -11.46 -2.63
N LEU A 73 -2.31 -10.52 -1.68
CA LEU A 73 -3.42 -10.37 -0.74
C LEU A 73 -4.74 -10.04 -1.45
N CYS A 74 -4.70 -9.13 -2.41
CA CYS A 74 -5.86 -8.75 -3.21
C CYS A 74 -6.41 -9.96 -3.99
N ALA A 75 -5.55 -10.72 -4.67
CA ALA A 75 -5.96 -11.89 -5.44
C ALA A 75 -6.71 -12.93 -4.58
N LEU A 76 -6.29 -13.10 -3.33
CA LEU A 76 -6.93 -14.01 -2.39
C LEU A 76 -8.20 -13.43 -1.77
N GLY A 77 -8.22 -12.13 -1.46
CA GLY A 77 -9.37 -11.44 -0.90
C GLY A 77 -10.53 -11.28 -1.90
N PHE A 78 -10.21 -11.01 -3.16
CA PHE A 78 -11.19 -10.91 -4.25
C PHE A 78 -11.65 -12.27 -4.79
N ASN A 79 -11.02 -13.36 -4.36
CA ASN A 79 -11.44 -14.69 -4.78
C ASN A 79 -12.84 -15.02 -4.24
N SER A 80 -13.72 -15.53 -5.10
CA SER A 80 -15.09 -15.90 -4.76
C SER A 80 -15.19 -17.15 -3.88
N ILE A 81 -14.10 -17.90 -3.71
CA ILE A 81 -14.07 -19.12 -2.90
C ILE A 81 -14.06 -18.76 -1.41
N ALA A 82 -15.13 -19.14 -0.69
CA ALA A 82 -15.28 -18.87 0.75
C ALA A 82 -14.09 -19.42 1.58
N TYR A 83 -13.57 -20.59 1.21
CA TYR A 83 -12.40 -21.19 1.85
C TYR A 83 -11.11 -20.37 1.65
N ALA A 84 -10.94 -19.68 0.52
CA ALA A 84 -9.78 -18.84 0.27
C ALA A 84 -9.77 -17.61 1.19
N LYS A 85 -10.96 -17.05 1.49
CA LYS A 85 -11.12 -15.92 2.42
C LYS A 85 -10.74 -16.29 3.85
N LEU A 86 -10.95 -17.54 4.27
CA LEU A 86 -10.51 -18.02 5.59
C LEU A 86 -8.97 -18.06 5.73
N GLY A 87 -8.25 -18.22 4.62
CA GLY A 87 -6.78 -18.19 4.59
C GLY A 87 -6.17 -16.78 4.62
N PHE A 88 -6.97 -15.73 4.41
CA PHE A 88 -6.51 -14.35 4.38
C PHE A 88 -5.72 -13.92 5.63
N PRO A 89 -6.19 -14.12 6.88
CA PRO A 89 -5.43 -13.77 8.08
C PRO A 89 -4.11 -14.54 8.20
N VAL A 90 -4.06 -15.80 7.76
CA VAL A 90 -2.84 -16.62 7.77
C VAL A 90 -1.80 -16.04 6.81
N ILE A 91 -2.24 -15.58 5.64
CA ILE A 91 -1.35 -15.03 4.62
C ILE A 91 -0.88 -13.63 5.01
N LEU A 92 -1.73 -12.82 5.64
CA LEU A 92 -1.31 -11.57 6.29
C LEU A 92 -0.22 -11.82 7.34
N LEU A 93 -0.40 -12.82 8.20
CA LEU A 93 0.61 -13.19 9.19
C LEU A 93 1.91 -13.67 8.53
N LEU A 94 1.83 -14.43 7.43
CA LEU A 94 3.00 -14.89 6.67
C LEU A 94 3.75 -13.74 5.99
N GLN A 95 3.09 -12.63 5.68
CA GLN A 95 3.77 -11.47 5.11
C GLN A 95 4.67 -10.74 6.12
N MET A 96 4.40 -10.82 7.42
CA MET A 96 5.28 -10.24 8.44
C MET A 96 6.70 -10.84 8.46
N PRO A 97 6.90 -12.18 8.54
CA PRO A 97 8.24 -12.78 8.49
C PRO A 97 8.85 -12.63 7.10
N VAL A 98 8.06 -12.62 6.03
CA VAL A 98 8.58 -12.28 4.68
C VAL A 98 9.21 -10.89 4.70
N ARG A 99 8.55 -9.89 5.28
CA ARG A 99 9.14 -8.55 5.45
C ARG A 99 10.44 -8.60 6.26
N HIS A 100 10.43 -9.27 7.41
CA HIS A 100 11.57 -9.24 8.32
C HIS A 100 12.76 -10.11 7.88
N LEU A 101 12.56 -11.15 7.04
CA LEU A 101 13.61 -12.09 6.65
C LEU A 101 14.09 -11.88 5.20
N LEU A 102 13.21 -11.58 4.26
CA LEU A 102 13.58 -11.42 2.84
C LEU A 102 14.13 -10.03 2.55
N ILE A 103 13.55 -8.99 3.15
CA ILE A 103 13.94 -7.61 2.87
C ILE A 103 15.40 -7.30 3.30
N PRO A 104 15.86 -7.62 4.52
CA PRO A 104 17.26 -7.36 4.90
C PRO A 104 18.27 -8.20 4.11
N LYS A 105 17.85 -9.32 3.50
CA LYS A 105 18.72 -10.12 2.61
C LYS A 105 18.89 -9.49 1.22
N VAL A 106 17.92 -8.71 0.74
CA VAL A 106 17.94 -8.11 -0.61
C VAL A 106 18.48 -6.67 -0.61
N ILE A 107 18.31 -5.96 0.51
CA ILE A 107 18.66 -4.54 0.66
C ILE A 107 19.44 -4.35 1.97
N ASN A 108 20.61 -3.69 1.92
CA ASN A 108 21.39 -3.39 3.12
C ASN A 108 20.56 -2.59 4.14
N GLU A 109 20.72 -2.92 5.43
CA GLU A 109 19.99 -2.33 6.55
C GLU A 109 20.07 -0.80 6.58
N ASN A 110 21.23 -0.22 6.23
CA ASN A 110 21.43 1.23 6.15
C ASN A 110 20.45 1.95 5.18
N TYR A 111 20.04 1.27 4.11
CA TYR A 111 19.04 1.81 3.18
C TYR A 111 17.63 1.53 3.68
N LEU A 112 17.40 0.41 4.37
CA LEU A 112 16.12 0.10 4.98
C LEU A 112 15.71 1.14 6.02
N ASP A 113 16.63 1.51 6.91
CA ASP A 113 16.38 2.51 7.95
C ASP A 113 16.11 3.91 7.37
N ALA A 114 16.71 4.22 6.22
CA ALA A 114 16.41 5.45 5.50
C ALA A 114 15.02 5.41 4.84
N LEU A 115 14.52 4.22 4.49
CA LEU A 115 13.18 4.01 3.95
C LEU A 115 12.11 3.79 5.03
N ASP A 116 12.41 3.37 6.24
CA ASP A 116 11.37 3.21 7.29
C ASP A 116 11.15 4.50 8.10
N LYS A 117 11.96 5.54 7.90
CA LYS A 117 11.73 6.86 8.49
C LYS A 117 10.50 7.56 7.87
N PRO A 118 9.63 8.16 8.69
CA PRO A 118 8.51 8.96 8.19
C PRO A 118 9.01 10.16 7.37
N MET A 119 8.33 10.47 6.27
CA MET A 119 8.58 11.65 5.44
C MET A 119 8.17 12.94 6.14
#